data_AF-A0A940AQL8-F1
#
_entry.id   AF-A0A940AQL8-F1
#
_cell.length_a   1.000
_cell.length_b   1.000
_cell.length_c   1.000
_cell.angle_alpha   90.00
_cell.angle_beta   90.00
_cell.angle_gamma   90.00
#
_symmetry.space_group_name_H-M   'P 1'
#
loop_
_entity.id
_entity.type
_entity.pdbx_description
1 polymer ?
#
loop_
_entity_poly.entity_id
_entity_poly.type
_entity_poly.pdbx_seq_one_letter_code
_entity_poly.pdbx_strand_id
1 'polypeptide(L)'
;MERERRRIPPRFKYTVVFLALFMVEVLIALFARGAVRGYLGDVLVIPAIYFFLRAVFFPKDSIFSIYVLPFLCYFTGWLAEVLQALHVAKALGIESSSPLGVMIGGVYDLMDGLCYFLGLLLIGAFLAAETKWKDDRRWFYPVAVFLHWTWGYIQTSAGFFVYLWYIKCRHYYYKGVVRTVWPLDAGVSLGMFIFTPKEPDPEDQSQWAKEDRIYCEEVAIHEYGHTFQSLLLGPFYLLVIGIPSLFWASSKRMQNLRHKRNIPYTRLYCEKWASRWGEKVTKEKADWR
;
A
#
# COMPACT_ATOMS: atom_id res chain seq x y z
N MET A 1 -21.43 -2.36 -36.42
CA MET A 1 -20.98 -0.98 -36.13
C MET A 1 -20.90 -0.81 -34.63
N GLU A 2 -19.78 -1.22 -34.05
CA GLU A 2 -19.51 -1.07 -32.62
C GLU A 2 -19.16 0.41 -32.41
N ARG A 3 -20.04 1.15 -31.70
CA ARG A 3 -19.77 2.57 -31.38
C ARG A 3 -18.43 2.63 -30.65
N GLU A 4 -17.41 3.20 -31.29
CA GLU A 4 -16.20 3.66 -30.62
C GLU A 4 -16.64 4.64 -29.53
N ARG A 5 -16.81 4.12 -28.32
CA ARG A 5 -17.10 4.90 -27.13
C ARG A 5 -15.85 5.75 -26.91
N ARG A 6 -15.88 7.01 -27.36
CA ARG A 6 -14.79 7.99 -27.13
C ARG A 6 -14.34 7.87 -25.68
N ARG A 7 -13.13 7.34 -25.45
CA ARG A 7 -12.59 7.20 -24.10
C ARG A 7 -12.31 8.60 -23.59
N ILE A 8 -13.01 9.00 -22.54
CA ILE A 8 -12.77 10.26 -21.85
C ILE A 8 -11.30 10.26 -21.38
N PRO A 9 -10.52 11.33 -21.64
CA PRO A 9 -9.14 11.41 -21.15
C PRO A 9 -9.10 11.25 -19.63
N PRO A 10 -8.17 10.44 -19.06
CA PRO A 10 -8.10 10.21 -17.62
C PRO A 10 -8.05 11.50 -16.79
N ARG A 11 -7.25 12.49 -17.25
CA ARG A 11 -7.19 13.83 -16.63
C ARG A 11 -8.55 14.48 -16.50
N PHE A 12 -9.29 14.55 -17.60
CA PHE A 12 -10.60 15.20 -17.62
C PHE A 12 -11.58 14.51 -16.67
N LYS A 13 -11.57 13.17 -16.64
CA LYS A 13 -12.37 12.39 -15.69
C LYS A 13 -12.04 12.78 -14.24
N TYR A 14 -10.76 12.77 -13.85
CA TYR A 14 -10.37 13.08 -12.47
C TYR A 14 -10.62 14.54 -12.11
N THR A 15 -10.43 15.48 -13.04
CA THR A 15 -10.76 16.90 -12.85
C THR A 15 -12.25 17.09 -12.56
N VAL A 16 -13.14 16.45 -13.33
CA VAL A 16 -14.59 16.55 -13.11
C VAL A 16 -14.98 16.00 -11.73
N VAL A 17 -14.44 14.84 -11.35
CA VAL A 17 -14.73 14.24 -10.04
C VAL A 17 -14.20 15.14 -8.91
N PHE A 18 -12.98 15.67 -9.04
CA PHE A 18 -12.41 16.62 -8.08
C PHE A 18 -13.29 17.87 -7.92
N LEU A 19 -13.67 18.53 -9.02
CA LEU A 19 -14.49 19.74 -8.96
C LEU A 19 -15.86 19.47 -8.34
N ALA A 20 -16.46 18.31 -8.62
CA ALA A 20 -17.71 17.92 -7.99
C ALA A 20 -17.56 17.73 -6.47
N LEU A 21 -16.52 17.02 -6.03
CA LEU A 21 -16.24 16.82 -4.59
C LEU A 21 -15.95 18.16 -3.90
N PHE A 22 -15.09 18.98 -4.48
CA PHE A 22 -14.75 20.30 -3.95
C PHE A 22 -15.98 21.20 -3.83
N MET A 23 -16.88 21.17 -4.83
CA MET A 23 -18.13 21.92 -4.76
C MET A 23 -19.02 21.42 -3.61
N VAL A 24 -19.11 20.10 -3.40
CA VAL A 24 -19.84 19.53 -2.26
C VAL A 24 -19.22 19.98 -0.93
N GLU A 25 -17.90 20.00 -0.80
CA GLU A 25 -17.22 20.50 0.40
C GLU A 25 -17.52 21.98 0.67
N VAL A 26 -17.49 22.82 -0.37
CA VAL A 26 -17.88 24.24 -0.26
C VAL A 26 -19.33 24.39 0.19
N LEU A 27 -20.24 23.60 -0.37
CA LEU A 27 -21.65 23.60 0.04
C LEU A 27 -21.83 23.15 1.50
N ILE A 28 -21.09 22.12 1.93
CA ILE A 28 -21.09 21.68 3.34
C ILE A 28 -20.58 22.81 4.24
N ALA A 29 -19.47 23.45 3.88
CA ALA A 29 -18.88 24.52 4.67
C ALA A 29 -19.81 25.74 4.83
N LEU A 30 -20.57 26.08 3.77
CA LEU A 30 -21.47 27.24 3.75
C LEU A 30 -22.84 26.95 4.40
N PHE A 31 -23.40 25.75 4.21
CA PHE A 31 -24.81 25.49 4.50
C PHE A 31 -25.03 24.40 5.57
N ALA A 32 -24.10 23.47 5.78
CA ALA A 32 -24.28 22.39 6.75
C ALA A 32 -24.02 22.85 8.19
N ARG A 33 -24.63 22.15 9.15
CA ARG A 33 -24.47 22.38 10.60
C ARG A 33 -24.29 21.06 11.32
N GLY A 34 -23.70 21.10 12.52
CA GLY A 34 -23.51 19.93 13.38
C GLY A 34 -22.62 18.87 12.74
N ALA A 35 -22.95 17.59 12.96
CA ALA A 35 -22.14 16.44 12.54
C ALA A 35 -21.87 16.36 11.02
N VAL A 36 -22.79 16.88 10.19
CA VAL A 36 -22.58 16.91 8.73
C VAL A 36 -21.43 17.85 8.37
N ARG A 37 -21.32 18.99 9.06
CA ARG A 37 -20.23 19.93 8.81
C ARG A 37 -18.90 19.45 9.39
N GLY A 38 -18.94 18.79 10.55
CA GLY A 38 -17.74 18.20 11.16
C GLY A 38 -17.23 17.03 10.33
N TYR A 39 -17.97 15.93 10.29
CA TYR A 39 -17.44 14.63 9.85
C TYR A 39 -17.57 14.36 8.35
N LEU A 40 -18.64 14.83 7.69
CA LEU A 40 -18.81 14.54 6.26
C LEU A 40 -17.77 15.27 5.40
N GLY A 41 -17.33 16.46 5.83
CA GLY A 41 -16.21 17.17 5.21
C GLY A 41 -14.94 16.33 5.24
N ASP A 42 -14.59 15.79 6.40
CA ASP A 42 -13.38 14.98 6.60
C ASP A 42 -13.40 13.66 5.82
N VAL A 43 -14.59 13.08 5.60
CA VAL A 43 -14.72 11.94 4.68
C VAL A 43 -14.38 12.32 3.24
N LEU A 44 -14.79 13.52 2.78
CA LEU A 44 -14.66 13.95 1.39
C LEU A 44 -13.28 14.54 1.06
N VAL A 45 -12.58 15.09 2.05
CA VAL A 45 -11.27 15.73 1.84
C VAL A 45 -10.24 14.76 1.28
N ILE A 46 -10.26 13.49 1.73
CA ILE A 46 -9.30 12.47 1.28
C ILE A 46 -9.50 12.12 -0.21
N PRO A 47 -10.71 11.76 -0.69
CA PRO A 47 -11.00 11.68 -2.12
C PRO A 47 -10.69 12.96 -2.89
N ALA A 48 -11.01 14.14 -2.36
CA ALA A 48 -10.77 15.40 -3.05
C ALA A 48 -9.28 15.62 -3.34
N ILE A 49 -8.41 15.45 -2.33
CA ILE A 49 -6.94 15.50 -2.48
C ILE A 49 -6.48 14.43 -3.48
N TYR A 50 -6.98 13.20 -3.38
CA TYR A 50 -6.62 12.12 -4.30
C TYR A 50 -6.91 12.48 -5.76
N PHE A 51 -8.14 12.92 -6.07
CA PHE A 51 -8.54 13.26 -7.43
C PHE A 51 -7.85 14.52 -7.95
N PHE A 52 -7.55 15.49 -7.09
CA PHE A 52 -6.71 16.63 -7.44
C PHE A 52 -5.32 16.18 -7.89
N LEU A 53 -4.65 15.35 -7.08
CA LEU A 53 -3.30 14.85 -7.39
C LEU A 53 -3.29 13.98 -8.66
N ARG A 54 -4.34 13.18 -8.88
CA ARG A 54 -4.54 12.41 -10.13
C ARG A 54 -4.74 13.32 -11.34
N ALA A 55 -5.50 14.40 -11.20
CA ALA A 55 -5.75 15.34 -12.29
C ALA A 55 -4.49 16.11 -12.72
N VAL A 56 -3.71 16.60 -11.74
CA VAL A 56 -2.56 17.48 -11.96
C VAL A 56 -1.29 16.70 -12.24
N PHE A 57 -0.89 15.80 -11.33
CA PHE A 57 0.45 15.21 -11.30
C PHE A 57 0.47 13.76 -11.81
N PHE A 58 -0.54 12.95 -11.44
CA PHE A 58 -0.52 11.49 -11.65
C PHE A 58 -1.70 10.98 -12.49
N PRO A 59 -1.87 11.43 -13.74
CA PRO A 59 -3.04 11.10 -14.56
C PRO A 59 -3.03 9.69 -15.14
N LYS A 60 -1.86 9.04 -15.21
CA LYS A 60 -1.70 7.69 -15.73
C LYS A 60 -1.91 6.68 -14.60
N ASP A 61 -2.49 5.54 -14.93
CA ASP A 61 -2.68 4.40 -14.04
C ASP A 61 -1.34 3.70 -13.75
N SER A 62 -0.57 4.25 -12.82
CA SER A 62 0.66 3.64 -12.30
C SER A 62 0.45 3.02 -10.92
N ILE A 63 1.38 2.16 -10.52
CA ILE A 63 1.47 1.60 -9.15
C ILE A 63 1.38 2.70 -8.11
N PHE A 64 2.15 3.76 -8.31
CA PHE A 64 2.13 4.91 -7.43
C PHE A 64 0.72 5.49 -7.32
N SER A 65 0.06 5.79 -8.44
CA SER A 65 -1.24 6.47 -8.44
C SER A 65 -2.41 5.63 -7.92
N ILE A 66 -2.34 4.31 -8.03
CA ILE A 66 -3.43 3.40 -7.65
C ILE A 66 -3.21 2.88 -6.24
N TYR A 67 -1.97 2.61 -5.86
CA TYR A 67 -1.65 1.93 -4.60
C TYR A 67 -1.08 2.94 -3.62
N VAL A 68 -0.08 3.73 -3.98
CA VAL A 68 0.64 4.58 -3.02
C VAL A 68 -0.12 5.87 -2.70
N LEU A 69 -0.69 6.50 -3.73
CA LEU A 69 -1.30 7.81 -3.64
C LEU A 69 -2.53 7.85 -2.72
N PRO A 70 -3.49 6.90 -2.75
CA PRO A 70 -4.60 6.89 -1.80
C PRO A 70 -4.11 6.87 -0.34
N PHE A 71 -3.05 6.10 -0.05
CA PHE A 71 -2.48 6.04 1.30
C PHE A 71 -1.74 7.30 1.67
N LEU A 72 -1.04 7.93 0.73
CA LEU A 72 -0.42 9.23 0.99
C LEU A 72 -1.49 10.26 1.39
N CYS A 73 -2.63 10.29 0.69
CA CYS A 73 -3.76 11.16 1.04
C CYS A 73 -4.31 10.83 2.44
N TYR A 74 -4.60 9.57 2.74
CA TYR A 74 -5.06 9.15 4.07
C TYR A 74 -4.04 9.52 5.18
N PHE A 75 -2.76 9.27 4.95
CA PHE A 75 -1.69 9.59 5.89
C PHE A 75 -1.54 11.10 6.10
N THR A 76 -1.78 11.92 5.07
CA THR A 76 -1.80 13.38 5.26
C THR A 76 -2.91 13.85 6.20
N GLY A 77 -4.06 13.14 6.26
CA GLY A 77 -5.10 13.39 7.26
C GLY A 77 -4.61 13.10 8.68
N TRP A 78 -4.03 11.92 8.92
CA TRP A 78 -3.42 11.58 10.22
C TRP A 78 -2.27 12.53 10.61
N LEU A 79 -1.48 12.97 9.64
CA LEU A 79 -0.43 13.96 9.90
C LEU A 79 -1.04 15.27 10.40
N ALA A 80 -2.16 15.72 9.81
CA ALA A 80 -2.88 16.90 10.30
C ALA A 80 -3.34 16.72 11.75
N GLU A 81 -3.92 15.57 12.11
CA GLU A 81 -4.34 15.25 13.49
C GLU A 81 -3.17 15.28 14.48
N VAL A 82 -2.03 14.71 14.10
CA VAL A 82 -0.83 14.72 14.97
C VAL A 82 -0.31 16.14 15.16
N LEU A 83 -0.30 16.96 14.11
CA LEU A 83 0.11 18.37 14.20
C LEU A 83 -0.84 19.18 15.10
N GLN A 84 -2.14 18.88 15.05
CA GLN A 84 -3.16 19.48 15.93
C GLN A 84 -2.98 19.04 17.39
N ALA A 85 -2.76 17.74 17.63
CA ALA A 85 -2.52 17.17 18.96
C ALA A 85 -1.26 17.74 19.63
N LEU A 86 -0.22 18.02 18.84
CA LEU A 86 1.02 18.66 19.30
C LEU A 86 0.91 20.19 19.41
N HIS A 87 -0.24 20.77 19.09
CA HIS A 87 -0.49 22.21 19.07
C HIS A 87 0.55 23.00 18.25
N VAL A 88 1.01 22.45 17.13
CA VAL A 88 2.10 23.03 16.32
C VAL A 88 1.75 24.42 15.81
N ALA A 89 0.49 24.68 15.42
CA ALA A 89 0.04 26.02 15.03
C ALA A 89 0.30 27.07 16.13
N LYS A 90 -0.02 26.72 17.39
CA LYS A 90 0.21 27.59 18.54
C LYS A 90 1.69 27.75 18.84
N ALA A 91 2.48 26.68 18.73
CA ALA A 91 3.93 26.71 18.93
C ALA A 91 4.64 27.59 17.89
N LEU A 92 4.15 27.63 16.65
CA LEU A 92 4.68 28.47 15.57
C LEU A 92 4.11 29.90 15.58
N GLY A 93 3.25 30.25 16.54
CA GLY A 93 2.61 31.57 16.60
C GLY A 93 1.67 31.87 15.44
N ILE A 94 1.17 30.83 14.75
CA ILE A 94 0.23 30.98 13.64
C ILE A 94 -1.10 31.43 14.21
N GLU A 95 -1.60 32.57 13.73
CA GLU A 95 -2.92 33.07 14.11
C GLU A 95 -4.00 32.07 13.69
N SER A 96 -4.86 31.67 14.63
CA SER A 96 -5.97 30.74 14.40
C SER A 96 -6.98 31.26 13.36
N SER A 97 -7.01 32.57 13.12
CA SER A 97 -7.83 33.24 12.09
C SER A 97 -7.24 33.16 10.68
N SER A 98 -5.95 32.84 10.54
CA SER A 98 -5.32 32.71 9.24
C SER A 98 -5.79 31.43 8.54
N PRO A 99 -5.83 31.36 7.19
CA PRO A 99 -6.18 30.13 6.48
C PRO A 99 -5.33 28.92 6.90
N LEU A 100 -4.04 29.13 7.14
CA LEU A 100 -3.12 28.12 7.69
C LEU A 100 -3.45 27.74 9.14
N GLY A 101 -3.85 28.71 9.95
CA GLY A 101 -4.31 28.50 11.32
C GLY A 101 -5.65 27.77 11.40
N VAL A 102 -6.53 27.91 10.42
CA VAL A 102 -7.76 27.11 10.32
C VAL A 102 -7.45 25.68 9.85
N MET A 103 -6.51 25.52 8.91
CA MET A 103 -6.07 24.20 8.44
C MET A 103 -5.32 23.39 9.51
N ILE A 104 -4.52 24.05 10.37
CA ILE A 104 -3.66 23.40 11.38
C ILE A 104 -4.25 23.52 12.81
N GLY A 105 -5.10 24.51 13.07
CA GLY A 105 -5.59 24.87 14.40
C GLY A 105 -6.88 24.19 14.84
N GLY A 106 -7.19 23.03 14.27
CA GLY A 106 -8.22 22.14 14.78
C GLY A 106 -7.86 21.52 16.14
N VAL A 107 -8.85 20.89 16.77
CA VAL A 107 -8.66 20.06 17.96
C VAL A 107 -8.61 18.62 17.48
N TYR A 108 -7.61 17.87 17.94
CA TYR A 108 -7.51 16.43 17.69
C TYR A 108 -8.84 15.72 18.00
N ASP A 109 -9.39 15.02 17.00
CA ASP A 109 -10.55 14.13 17.17
C ASP A 109 -10.24 12.77 16.53
N LEU A 110 -10.35 11.71 17.33
CA LEU A 110 -10.18 10.34 16.84
C LEU A 110 -11.21 9.98 15.75
N MET A 111 -12.40 10.60 15.79
CA MET A 111 -13.44 10.41 14.78
C MET A 111 -13.02 10.92 13.40
N ASP A 112 -12.14 11.92 13.33
CA ASP A 112 -11.62 12.46 12.07
C ASP A 112 -10.74 11.39 11.40
N GLY A 113 -9.96 10.64 12.19
CA GLY A 113 -9.24 9.45 11.73
C GLY A 113 -10.16 8.39 11.09
N LEU A 114 -11.34 8.15 11.66
CA LEU A 114 -12.35 7.26 11.06
C LEU A 114 -12.94 7.86 9.77
N CYS A 115 -13.16 9.17 9.73
CA CYS A 115 -13.66 9.85 8.54
C CYS A 115 -12.66 9.76 7.38
N TYR A 116 -11.38 10.01 7.64
CA TYR A 116 -10.32 9.84 6.64
C TYR A 116 -10.24 8.40 6.14
N PHE A 117 -10.44 7.43 7.04
CA PHE A 117 -10.49 6.02 6.68
C PHE A 117 -11.69 5.72 5.76
N LEU A 118 -12.88 6.26 6.03
CA LEU A 118 -14.03 6.15 5.13
C LEU A 118 -13.76 6.83 3.77
N GLY A 119 -13.06 7.97 3.75
CA GLY A 119 -12.62 8.62 2.52
C GLY A 119 -11.70 7.74 1.67
N LEU A 120 -10.77 7.04 2.32
CA LEU A 120 -9.93 6.02 1.66
C LEU A 120 -10.78 4.88 1.06
N LEU A 121 -11.85 4.45 1.73
CA LEU A 121 -12.78 3.44 1.19
C LEU A 121 -13.50 3.93 -0.07
N LEU A 122 -13.89 5.20 -0.13
CA LEU A 122 -14.52 5.79 -1.31
C LEU A 122 -13.57 5.78 -2.51
N ILE A 123 -12.28 6.07 -2.30
CA ILE A 123 -11.26 5.93 -3.35
C ILE A 123 -11.16 4.47 -3.82
N GLY A 124 -11.12 3.52 -2.87
CA GLY A 124 -11.08 2.09 -3.18
C GLY A 124 -12.30 1.62 -3.99
N ALA A 125 -13.51 2.05 -3.61
CA ALA A 125 -14.74 1.76 -4.32
C ALA A 125 -14.77 2.36 -5.73
N PHE A 126 -14.25 3.58 -5.90
CA PHE A 126 -14.10 4.18 -7.23
C PHE A 126 -13.13 3.37 -8.10
N LEU A 127 -11.96 2.99 -7.57
CA LEU A 127 -10.98 2.19 -8.28
C LEU A 127 -11.56 0.82 -8.66
N ALA A 128 -12.34 0.19 -7.77
CA ALA A 128 -13.08 -1.03 -8.02
C ALA A 128 -14.04 -0.90 -9.21
N ALA A 129 -14.84 0.17 -9.23
CA ALA A 129 -15.79 0.46 -10.29
C ALA A 129 -15.09 0.79 -11.62
N GLU A 130 -13.92 1.42 -11.57
CA GLU A 130 -13.12 1.73 -12.76
C GLU A 130 -12.44 0.51 -13.37
N THR A 131 -12.06 -0.47 -12.53
CA THR A 131 -11.62 -1.80 -12.99
C THR A 131 -12.77 -2.58 -13.63
N LYS A 132 -13.19 -2.16 -14.83
CA LYS A 132 -13.93 -3.05 -15.74
C LYS A 132 -13.01 -4.20 -16.14
N TRP A 133 -13.38 -5.44 -15.77
CA TRP A 133 -13.25 -6.79 -16.39
C TRP A 133 -12.28 -7.06 -17.58
N LYS A 134 -11.39 -6.15 -17.93
CA LYS A 134 -10.64 -6.12 -19.20
C LYS A 134 -9.13 -6.18 -19.01
N ASP A 135 -8.69 -6.38 -17.77
CA ASP A 135 -7.31 -6.41 -17.35
C ASP A 135 -7.20 -7.48 -16.27
N ASP A 136 -6.07 -8.19 -16.17
CA ASP A 136 -5.80 -9.19 -15.12
C ASP A 136 -5.82 -8.63 -13.68
N ARG A 137 -6.26 -7.37 -13.51
CA ARG A 137 -6.70 -6.75 -12.27
C ARG A 137 -7.93 -7.49 -11.75
N ARG A 138 -7.65 -8.60 -11.08
CA ARG A 138 -8.64 -9.49 -10.47
C ARG A 138 -9.57 -8.64 -9.58
N TRP A 139 -10.89 -8.73 -9.82
CA TRP A 139 -11.97 -7.99 -9.15
C TRP A 139 -11.93 -8.00 -7.62
N PHE A 140 -11.19 -8.93 -7.00
CA PHE A 140 -10.95 -8.96 -5.56
C PHE A 140 -9.91 -7.93 -5.09
N TYR A 141 -9.25 -7.20 -6.00
CA TYR A 141 -8.22 -6.22 -5.70
C TYR A 141 -8.65 -5.15 -4.67
N PRO A 142 -9.82 -4.49 -4.82
CA PRO A 142 -10.30 -3.52 -3.84
C PRO A 142 -10.54 -4.16 -2.46
N VAL A 143 -10.99 -5.42 -2.45
CA VAL A 143 -11.22 -6.19 -1.23
C VAL A 143 -9.90 -6.58 -0.56
N ALA A 144 -8.90 -7.01 -1.34
CA ALA A 144 -7.59 -7.36 -0.82
C ALA A 144 -6.86 -6.13 -0.27
N VAL A 145 -6.90 -5.01 -0.97
CA VAL A 145 -6.41 -3.71 -0.47
C VAL A 145 -7.16 -3.34 0.82
N PHE A 146 -8.50 -3.41 0.81
CA PHE A 146 -9.29 -3.12 2.00
C PHE A 146 -8.86 -3.97 3.21
N LEU A 147 -8.69 -5.28 3.04
CA LEU A 147 -8.27 -6.18 4.11
C LEU A 147 -6.83 -5.89 4.57
N HIS A 148 -5.90 -5.62 3.65
CA HIS A 148 -4.54 -5.25 4.02
C HIS A 148 -4.48 -3.95 4.84
N TRP A 149 -5.41 -3.02 4.65
CA TRP A 149 -5.40 -1.71 5.31
C TRP A 149 -6.32 -1.60 6.52
N THR A 150 -7.22 -2.56 6.73
CA THR A 150 -8.00 -2.68 7.96
C THR A 150 -7.36 -3.69 8.88
N TRP A 151 -7.35 -4.93 8.43
CA TRP A 151 -6.91 -6.09 9.18
C TRP A 151 -5.39 -6.19 9.19
N GLY A 152 -4.73 -5.92 8.07
CA GLY A 152 -3.28 -5.95 7.94
C GLY A 152 -2.55 -4.63 8.25
N TYR A 153 -3.22 -3.68 8.90
CA TYR A 153 -2.82 -2.27 8.96
C TYR A 153 -1.36 -2.04 9.38
N ILE A 154 -0.91 -2.70 10.46
CA ILE A 154 0.41 -2.46 11.07
C ILE A 154 1.53 -2.81 10.08
N GLN A 155 1.51 -4.04 9.57
CA GLN A 155 2.54 -4.52 8.65
C GLN A 155 2.44 -3.88 7.27
N THR A 156 1.24 -3.55 6.79
CA THR A 156 1.08 -2.86 5.51
C THR A 156 1.62 -1.43 5.60
N SER A 157 1.37 -0.73 6.72
CA SER A 157 1.93 0.60 6.98
C SER A 157 3.46 0.55 7.07
N ALA A 158 4.02 -0.45 7.75
CA ALA A 158 5.47 -0.67 7.76
C ALA A 158 6.03 -0.88 6.35
N GLY A 159 5.36 -1.70 5.54
CA GLY A 159 5.71 -1.91 4.12
C GLY A 159 5.65 -0.63 3.30
N PHE A 160 4.65 0.22 3.52
CA PHE A 160 4.53 1.52 2.85
C PHE A 160 5.70 2.45 3.16
N PHE A 161 6.16 2.54 4.41
CA PHE A 161 7.33 3.35 4.75
C PHE A 161 8.62 2.82 4.13
N VAL A 162 8.82 1.50 4.10
CA VAL A 162 9.95 0.89 3.40
C VAL A 162 9.87 1.16 1.89
N TYR A 163 8.66 1.09 1.31
CA TYR A 163 8.43 1.45 -0.08
C TYR A 163 8.83 2.90 -0.38
N LEU A 164 8.44 3.85 0.48
CA LEU A 164 8.83 5.26 0.33
C LEU A 164 10.34 5.47 0.47
N TRP A 165 10.98 4.74 1.39
CA TRP A 165 12.44 4.76 1.54
C TRP A 165 13.15 4.33 0.25
N TYR A 166 12.59 3.32 -0.44
CA TYR A 166 13.11 2.78 -1.69
C TYR A 166 12.36 3.29 -2.93
N ILE A 167 11.78 4.48 -2.90
CA ILE A 167 10.94 5.03 -4.00
C ILE A 167 11.67 5.15 -5.36
N LYS A 168 13.01 5.21 -5.33
CA LYS A 168 13.86 5.30 -6.54
C LYS A 168 14.15 3.92 -7.15
N CYS A 169 13.79 2.84 -6.46
CA CYS A 169 13.98 1.47 -6.94
C CYS A 169 12.91 1.10 -7.98
N ARG A 170 13.10 -0.05 -8.64
CA ARG A 170 12.11 -0.56 -9.59
C ARG A 170 10.93 -1.13 -8.83
N HIS A 171 9.73 -0.65 -9.14
CA HIS A 171 8.47 -1.15 -8.59
C HIS A 171 7.58 -1.65 -9.72
N TYR A 172 7.02 -2.85 -9.57
CA TYR A 172 6.06 -3.40 -10.52
C TYR A 172 4.94 -4.19 -9.83
N TYR A 173 3.86 -4.43 -10.57
CA TYR A 173 2.77 -5.27 -10.08
C TYR A 173 3.17 -6.73 -10.06
N TYR A 174 2.92 -7.39 -8.94
CA TYR A 174 3.14 -8.81 -8.81
C TYR A 174 1.88 -9.45 -8.22
N LYS A 175 1.06 -10.07 -9.07
CA LYS A 175 -0.09 -10.91 -8.67
C LYS A 175 -1.04 -10.24 -7.65
N GLY A 176 -1.21 -8.92 -7.72
CA GLY A 176 -2.11 -8.14 -6.86
C GLY A 176 -1.44 -7.43 -5.67
N VAL A 177 -0.11 -7.59 -5.51
CA VAL A 177 0.69 -6.85 -4.53
C VAL A 177 1.75 -6.00 -5.23
N VAL A 178 2.38 -5.10 -4.48
CA VAL A 178 3.45 -4.23 -4.98
C VAL A 178 4.79 -4.92 -4.73
N ARG A 179 5.50 -5.28 -5.80
CA ARG A 179 6.88 -5.80 -5.71
C ARG A 179 7.87 -4.67 -5.92
N THR A 180 8.82 -4.56 -5.00
CA THR A 180 9.95 -3.64 -5.07
C THR A 180 11.23 -4.43 -5.19
N VAL A 181 12.00 -4.17 -6.25
CA VAL A 181 13.33 -4.72 -6.42
C VAL A 181 14.33 -3.79 -5.75
N TRP A 182 14.77 -4.16 -4.57
CA TRP A 182 15.64 -3.34 -3.71
C TRP A 182 17.11 -3.82 -3.77
N PRO A 183 18.08 -3.05 -3.27
CA PRO A 183 19.50 -3.39 -3.42
C PRO A 183 20.01 -4.43 -2.41
N LEU A 184 19.13 -5.06 -1.63
CA LEU A 184 19.48 -6.04 -0.62
C LEU A 184 19.30 -7.46 -1.16
N ASP A 185 20.21 -8.36 -0.83
CA ASP A 185 20.15 -9.79 -1.17
C ASP A 185 19.22 -10.56 -0.23
N ALA A 186 18.03 -10.03 0.02
CA ALA A 186 17.03 -10.60 0.93
C ALA A 186 15.61 -10.37 0.41
N GLY A 187 14.71 -11.30 0.75
CA GLY A 187 13.27 -11.15 0.59
C GLY A 187 12.62 -10.65 1.89
N VAL A 188 11.65 -9.74 1.78
CA VAL A 188 10.80 -9.31 2.90
C VAL A 188 9.38 -9.05 2.43
N SER A 189 8.40 -9.52 3.19
CA SER A 189 6.97 -9.30 2.95
C SER A 189 6.31 -8.56 4.12
N LEU A 190 5.73 -7.40 3.79
CA LEU A 190 5.07 -6.49 4.71
C LEU A 190 3.69 -6.10 4.16
N GLY A 191 2.71 -6.95 4.47
CA GLY A 191 1.33 -6.75 4.01
C GLY A 191 1.23 -6.90 2.50
N MET A 192 0.87 -5.82 1.81
CA MET A 192 0.78 -5.78 0.34
C MET A 192 2.07 -5.36 -0.37
N PHE A 193 3.14 -5.11 0.39
CA PHE A 193 4.44 -4.74 -0.17
C PHE A 193 5.39 -5.90 0.01
N ILE A 194 5.90 -6.42 -1.11
CA ILE A 194 6.96 -7.41 -1.11
C ILE A 194 8.24 -6.77 -1.67
N PHE A 195 9.35 -7.09 -1.04
CA PHE A 195 10.68 -6.61 -1.40
C PHE A 195 11.53 -7.82 -1.75
N THR A 196 12.15 -7.78 -2.92
CA THR A 196 12.90 -8.92 -3.47
C THR A 196 14.27 -8.46 -3.95
N PRO A 197 15.27 -9.37 -3.97
CA PRO A 197 16.63 -9.04 -4.39
C PRO A 197 16.70 -8.53 -5.83
N LYS A 198 17.82 -7.87 -6.14
CA LYS A 198 18.08 -7.27 -7.44
C LYS A 198 18.27 -8.35 -8.51
N GLU A 199 17.42 -8.32 -9.53
CA GLU A 199 17.55 -9.17 -10.70
C GLU A 199 18.75 -8.73 -11.58
N PRO A 200 19.42 -9.67 -12.26
CA PRO A 200 20.49 -9.37 -13.21
C PRO A 200 19.93 -8.70 -14.46
N ASP A 201 20.82 -8.08 -15.25
CA ASP A 201 20.43 -7.37 -16.47
C ASP A 201 19.62 -8.28 -17.41
N PRO A 202 18.42 -7.87 -17.87
CA PRO A 202 17.64 -8.63 -18.85
C PRO A 202 18.41 -9.01 -20.12
N GLU A 203 19.38 -8.19 -20.54
CA GLU A 203 20.20 -8.45 -21.73
C GLU A 203 21.28 -9.51 -21.48
N ASP A 204 21.62 -9.76 -20.21
CA ASP A 204 22.58 -10.80 -19.85
C ASP A 204 21.96 -12.19 -19.98
N GLN A 205 22.46 -12.96 -20.95
CA GLN A 205 21.97 -14.31 -21.26
C GLN A 205 22.85 -15.44 -20.72
N SER A 206 23.85 -15.12 -19.91
CA SER A 206 24.70 -16.11 -19.26
C SER A 206 23.88 -17.09 -18.41
N GLN A 207 24.47 -18.25 -18.13
CA GLN A 207 23.82 -19.26 -17.31
C GLN A 207 23.55 -18.75 -15.87
N TRP A 208 24.51 -18.04 -15.28
CA TRP A 208 24.32 -17.41 -13.97
C TRP A 208 23.12 -16.45 -13.97
N ALA A 209 23.00 -15.56 -14.96
CA ALA A 209 21.89 -14.60 -14.99
C ALA A 209 20.53 -15.30 -15.13
N LYS A 210 20.46 -16.43 -15.84
CA LYS A 210 19.24 -17.25 -15.94
C LYS A 210 18.90 -17.92 -14.60
N GLU A 211 19.89 -18.53 -13.94
CA GLU A 211 19.71 -19.17 -12.63
C GLU A 211 19.31 -18.16 -11.56
N ASP A 212 19.95 -16.99 -11.54
CA ASP A 212 19.68 -15.94 -10.56
C ASP A 212 18.29 -15.30 -10.75
N ARG A 213 17.80 -15.17 -12.00
CA ARG A 213 16.40 -14.77 -12.27
C ARG A 213 15.39 -15.78 -11.75
N ILE A 214 15.67 -17.08 -11.88
CA ILE A 214 14.81 -18.14 -11.33
C ILE A 214 14.77 -18.01 -9.81
N TYR A 215 15.93 -17.87 -9.16
CA TYR A 215 16.01 -17.66 -7.72
C TYR A 215 15.24 -16.41 -7.27
N CYS A 216 15.42 -15.28 -7.94
CA CYS A 216 14.68 -14.04 -7.63
C CYS A 216 13.16 -14.21 -7.74
N GLU A 217 12.69 -15.01 -8.69
CA GLU A 217 11.27 -15.33 -8.85
C GLU A 217 10.77 -16.29 -7.76
N GLU A 218 11.55 -17.31 -7.39
CA GLU A 218 11.23 -18.21 -6.28
C GLU A 218 11.10 -17.45 -4.94
N VAL A 219 12.01 -16.50 -4.69
CA VAL A 219 11.91 -15.57 -3.55
C VAL A 219 10.63 -14.75 -3.63
N ALA A 220 10.28 -14.22 -4.80
CA ALA A 220 9.04 -13.43 -4.96
C ALA A 220 7.77 -14.24 -4.69
N ILE A 221 7.72 -15.50 -5.15
CA ILE A 221 6.61 -16.42 -4.88
C ILE A 221 6.50 -16.69 -3.38
N HIS A 222 7.63 -16.90 -2.71
CA HIS A 222 7.70 -17.10 -1.26
C HIS A 222 7.20 -15.85 -0.48
N GLU A 223 7.72 -14.66 -0.81
CA GLU A 223 7.28 -13.40 -0.18
C GLU A 223 5.81 -13.11 -0.44
N TYR A 224 5.31 -13.47 -1.63
CA TYR A 224 3.89 -13.40 -1.95
C TYR A 224 3.06 -14.33 -1.05
N GLY A 225 3.56 -15.51 -0.71
CA GLY A 225 2.96 -16.39 0.28
C GLY A 225 2.76 -15.75 1.66
N HIS A 226 3.75 -14.97 2.12
CA HIS A 226 3.65 -14.21 3.37
C HIS A 226 2.56 -13.12 3.33
N THR A 227 2.21 -12.59 2.16
CA THR A 227 1.11 -11.60 2.03
C THR A 227 -0.24 -12.21 2.42
N PHE A 228 -0.46 -13.49 2.12
CA PHE A 228 -1.66 -14.20 2.55
C PHE A 228 -1.63 -14.52 4.04
N GLN A 229 -0.48 -14.87 4.62
CA GLN A 229 -0.36 -15.04 6.06
C GLN A 229 -0.67 -13.74 6.80
N SER A 230 -0.24 -12.62 6.21
CA SER A 230 -0.56 -11.28 6.68
C SER A 230 -2.06 -11.01 6.64
N LEU A 231 -2.75 -11.37 5.55
CA LEU A 231 -4.21 -11.28 5.45
C LEU A 231 -4.94 -12.22 6.42
N LEU A 232 -4.40 -13.41 6.71
CA LEU A 232 -5.06 -14.33 7.65
C LEU A 232 -4.91 -13.85 9.09
N LEU A 233 -3.70 -13.46 9.49
CA LEU A 233 -3.36 -13.19 10.88
C LEU A 233 -3.54 -11.72 11.30
N GLY A 234 -3.60 -10.80 10.33
CA GLY A 234 -3.83 -9.39 10.57
C GLY A 234 -2.83 -8.81 11.57
N PRO A 235 -3.26 -8.23 12.71
CA PRO A 235 -2.36 -7.65 13.70
C PRO A 235 -1.37 -8.65 14.32
N PHE A 236 -1.70 -9.95 14.31
CA PHE A 236 -0.84 -10.99 14.89
C PHE A 236 0.24 -11.49 13.93
N TYR A 237 0.22 -11.08 12.66
CA TYR A 237 1.18 -11.52 11.65
C TYR A 237 2.64 -11.28 12.07
N LEU A 238 2.98 -10.07 12.54
CA LEU A 238 4.35 -9.77 12.94
C LEU A 238 4.79 -10.60 14.15
N LEU A 239 3.89 -10.86 15.09
CA LEU A 239 4.21 -11.63 16.29
C LEU A 239 4.39 -13.13 15.99
N VAL A 240 3.47 -13.69 15.19
CA VAL A 240 3.43 -15.13 14.90
C VAL A 240 4.39 -15.50 13.78
N ILE A 241 4.48 -14.69 12.72
CA ILE A 241 5.28 -15.00 11.52
C ILE A 241 6.52 -14.14 11.47
N GLY A 242 6.37 -12.81 11.52
CA GLY A 242 7.46 -11.87 11.29
C GLY A 242 8.64 -12.06 12.25
N ILE A 243 8.38 -12.12 13.56
CA ILE A 243 9.42 -12.27 14.59
C ILE A 243 10.11 -13.64 14.47
N PRO A 244 9.40 -14.78 14.41
CA PRO A 244 10.07 -16.07 14.22
C PRO A 244 10.87 -16.16 12.93
N SER A 245 10.34 -15.66 11.82
CA SER A 245 11.04 -15.60 10.52
C SER A 245 12.32 -14.78 10.61
N LEU A 246 12.22 -13.54 11.12
CA LEU A 246 13.36 -12.66 11.29
C LEU A 246 14.42 -13.26 12.22
N PHE A 247 14.01 -13.87 13.33
CA PHE A 247 14.94 -14.52 14.26
C PHE A 247 15.63 -15.73 13.61
N TRP A 248 14.90 -16.52 12.82
CA TRP A 248 15.43 -17.69 12.11
C TRP A 248 16.40 -17.31 10.97
N ALA A 249 16.14 -16.18 10.30
CA ALA A 249 16.98 -15.62 9.27
C ALA A 249 18.23 -14.94 9.83
N SER A 250 18.10 -14.07 10.85
CA SER A 250 19.16 -13.16 11.31
C SER A 250 20.01 -13.66 12.48
N SER A 251 19.51 -14.59 13.29
CA SER A 251 20.23 -15.05 14.48
C SER A 251 21.44 -15.93 14.10
N LYS A 252 22.66 -15.46 14.40
CA LYS A 252 23.90 -16.24 14.23
C LYS A 252 23.82 -17.63 14.85
N ARG A 253 23.17 -17.76 16.01
CA ARG A 253 22.96 -19.05 16.68
C ARG A 253 22.14 -19.99 15.80
N MET A 254 21.09 -19.47 15.18
CA MET A 254 20.18 -20.27 14.37
C MET A 254 20.76 -20.59 13.00
N GLN A 255 21.47 -19.64 12.37
CA GLN A 255 22.26 -19.89 11.17
C GLN A 255 23.30 -21.00 11.40
N ASN A 256 24.07 -20.91 12.49
CA ASN A 256 25.06 -21.93 12.86
C ASN A 256 24.40 -23.30 13.13
N LEU A 257 23.25 -23.32 13.79
CA LEU A 257 22.50 -24.55 14.03
C LEU A 257 22.02 -25.18 12.72
N ARG A 258 21.51 -24.37 11.78
CA ARG A 258 21.07 -24.84 10.47
C ARG A 258 22.23 -25.43 9.67
N HIS A 259 23.35 -24.71 9.61
CA HIS A 259 24.54 -25.16 8.90
C HIS A 259 25.10 -26.46 9.51
N LYS A 260 25.27 -26.52 10.83
CA LYS A 260 25.80 -27.72 11.52
C LYS A 260 24.91 -28.95 11.38
N ARG A 261 23.59 -28.78 11.26
CA ARG A 261 22.62 -29.88 11.23
C ARG A 261 22.00 -30.10 9.84
N ASN A 262 22.51 -29.42 8.81
CA ASN A 262 21.98 -29.43 7.44
C ASN A 262 20.45 -29.24 7.39
N ILE A 263 19.95 -28.26 8.15
CA ILE A 263 18.51 -27.97 8.24
C ILE A 263 18.13 -26.93 7.18
N PRO A 264 17.20 -27.24 6.26
CA PRO A 264 16.76 -26.29 5.25
C PRO A 264 16.04 -25.09 5.89
N TYR A 265 16.16 -23.91 5.28
CA TYR A 265 15.51 -22.71 5.78
C TYR A 265 13.98 -22.89 5.88
N THR A 266 13.39 -23.52 4.87
CA THR A 266 11.95 -23.86 4.76
C THR A 266 11.45 -24.85 5.82
N ARG A 267 12.30 -25.35 6.74
CA ARG A 267 11.84 -26.20 7.85
C ARG A 267 10.98 -25.45 8.85
N LEU A 268 11.24 -24.16 9.05
CA LEU A 268 10.45 -23.35 9.97
C LEU A 268 9.01 -23.25 9.45
N TYR A 269 8.03 -23.39 10.35
CA TYR A 269 6.62 -23.54 9.99
C TYR A 269 6.09 -22.35 9.17
N CYS A 270 6.50 -21.12 9.52
CA CYS A 270 6.08 -19.91 8.82
C CYS A 270 6.65 -19.86 7.40
N GLU A 271 7.90 -20.26 7.21
CA GLU A 271 8.57 -20.32 5.91
C GLU A 271 7.95 -21.38 5.00
N LYS A 272 7.74 -22.58 5.55
CA LYS A 272 7.09 -23.69 4.84
C LYS A 272 5.67 -23.31 4.40
N TRP A 273 4.94 -22.62 5.27
CA TRP A 273 3.59 -22.20 5.01
C TRP A 273 3.56 -21.12 3.92
N ALA A 274 4.48 -20.15 3.97
CA ALA A 274 4.59 -19.11 2.95
C ALA A 274 4.88 -19.71 1.58
N SER A 275 5.91 -20.55 1.43
CA SER A 275 6.20 -21.22 0.16
C SER A 275 4.98 -22.01 -0.36
N ARG A 276 4.33 -22.83 0.48
CA ARG A 276 3.13 -23.59 0.06
C ARG A 276 1.99 -22.72 -0.45
N TRP A 277 1.76 -21.58 0.18
CA TRP A 277 0.68 -20.67 -0.22
C TRP A 277 1.05 -19.90 -1.49
N GLY A 278 2.29 -19.44 -1.60
CA GLY A 278 2.85 -18.90 -2.83
C GLY A 278 2.65 -19.87 -3.98
N GLU A 279 3.22 -21.08 -3.88
CA GLU A 279 3.15 -22.12 -4.90
C GLU A 279 1.72 -22.49 -5.30
N LYS A 280 0.82 -22.63 -4.33
CA LYS A 280 -0.58 -22.98 -4.60
C LYS A 280 -1.30 -21.91 -5.42
N VAL A 281 -1.02 -20.63 -5.16
CA VAL A 281 -1.70 -19.52 -5.84
C VAL A 281 -1.04 -19.18 -7.17
N THR A 282 0.29 -19.26 -7.24
CA THR A 282 1.05 -18.96 -8.46
C THR A 282 1.09 -20.14 -9.44
N LYS A 283 0.94 -21.37 -8.96
CA LYS A 283 1.20 -22.63 -9.69
C LYS A 283 2.66 -22.76 -10.15
N GLU A 284 3.56 -22.03 -9.51
CA GLU A 284 5.01 -22.01 -9.76
C GLU A 284 5.74 -22.48 -8.49
N LYS A 285 6.96 -23.03 -8.63
CA LYS A 285 7.71 -23.52 -7.47
C LYS A 285 8.42 -22.37 -6.73
N ALA A 286 8.56 -22.51 -5.41
CA ALA A 286 9.35 -21.61 -4.58
C ALA A 286 10.47 -22.39 -3.89
N ASP A 287 11.33 -23.03 -4.68
CA ASP A 287 12.43 -23.90 -4.22
C ASP A 287 13.74 -23.11 -4.09
N TRP A 288 13.67 -22.02 -3.34
CA TRP A 288 14.84 -21.17 -3.10
C TRP A 288 15.80 -21.86 -2.11
N ARG A 289 17.07 -21.96 -2.51
CA ARG A 289 18.13 -22.74 -1.84
C ARG A 289 18.68 -22.08 -0.58
#